data_AF-A0A6A4GBK0-F1
#
_entry.id   AF-A0A6A4GBK0-F1
#
_cell.length_a   1.000
_cell.length_b   1.000
_cell.length_c   1.000
_cell.angle_alpha   90.00
_cell.angle_beta   90.00
_cell.angle_gamma   90.00
#
_symmetry.space_group_name_H-M   'P 1'
#
loop_
_entity.id
_entity.type
_entity.pdbx_description
1 polymer ?
#
loop_
_entity_poly.entity_id
_entity_poly.type
_entity_poly.pdbx_seq_one_letter_code
_entity_poly.pdbx_strand_id
1 'polypeptide(L)'
;MLIIIPDYNAGFATLAAGRDVIQVSAVTADLIIDAFLPALEQAAREQAMMKLAGSYRSLDLNSSIELSIDAGKPGLGVKSFISNGTDIIGVLTLGLIGIDLVDSDIRLYLTGLNAQVNSAASKASYRAVFGELTSMGTGIVSQAWNNATWLNFDSTMYNEIGVDEFVFTFDVDGNATSVSPRAWGTELYRQG
;
A
#
# COMPACT_ATOMS: atom_id res chain seq x y z
N MET A 1 -3.09 25.57 4.64
CA MET A 1 -2.50 24.33 4.10
C MET A 1 -2.58 24.37 2.58
N LEU A 2 -1.54 23.92 1.89
CA LEU A 2 -1.49 23.82 0.43
C LEU A 2 -1.35 22.34 0.05
N ILE A 3 -2.16 21.87 -0.88
CA ILE A 3 -2.13 20.50 -1.40
C ILE A 3 -1.96 20.55 -2.91
N ILE A 4 -1.09 19.70 -3.42
CA ILE A 4 -0.80 19.55 -4.83
C ILE A 4 -0.96 18.07 -5.18
N ILE A 5 -1.64 17.79 -6.28
CA ILE A 5 -1.83 16.45 -6.84
C ILE A 5 -1.22 16.49 -8.25
N PRO A 6 0.09 16.20 -8.37
CA PRO A 6 0.83 16.36 -9.63
C PRO A 6 0.25 15.54 -10.77
N ASP A 7 -0.24 14.34 -10.47
CA ASP A 7 -0.76 13.38 -11.47
C ASP A 7 -1.98 13.93 -12.22
N TYR A 8 -2.75 14.84 -11.60
CA TYR A 8 -3.90 15.50 -12.22
C TYR A 8 -3.64 16.97 -12.54
N ASN A 9 -2.40 17.44 -12.39
CA ASN A 9 -2.03 18.86 -12.50
C ASN A 9 -3.01 19.76 -11.72
N ALA A 10 -3.41 19.31 -10.53
CA ALA A 10 -4.43 19.92 -9.70
C ALA A 10 -3.86 20.27 -8.32
N GLY A 11 -4.49 21.21 -7.64
CA GLY A 11 -4.11 21.59 -6.28
C GLY A 11 -5.10 22.56 -5.68
N PHE A 12 -5.14 22.63 -4.35
CA PHE A 12 -6.00 23.56 -3.64
C PHE A 12 -5.33 24.05 -2.36
N ALA A 13 -5.78 25.21 -1.90
CA ALA A 13 -5.31 25.82 -0.66
C ALA A 13 -6.48 26.01 0.30
N THR A 14 -6.31 25.52 1.52
CA THR A 14 -7.28 25.70 2.61
C THR A 14 -6.71 26.70 3.61
N LEU A 15 -7.45 27.76 3.89
CA LEU A 15 -7.12 28.76 4.91
C LEU A 15 -8.14 28.65 6.04
N ALA A 16 -7.67 28.44 7.27
CA ALA A 16 -8.50 28.33 8.46
C ALA A 16 -7.98 29.24 9.57
N ALA A 17 -8.88 29.82 10.36
CA ALA A 17 -8.57 30.63 11.52
C ALA A 17 -9.49 30.23 12.68
N GLY A 18 -8.95 30.08 13.89
CA GLY A 18 -9.70 29.63 15.07
C GLY A 18 -8.88 28.75 16.01
N ARG A 19 -9.54 28.03 16.92
CA ARG A 19 -8.93 26.89 17.61
C ARG A 19 -8.94 25.68 16.69
N ASP A 20 -8.03 24.73 16.93
CA ASP A 20 -7.95 23.46 16.18
C ASP A 20 -7.75 23.63 14.66
N VAL A 21 -7.10 24.73 14.25
CA VAL A 21 -6.84 25.07 12.82
C VAL A 21 -6.17 23.94 12.04
N ILE A 22 -5.34 23.13 12.70
CA ILE A 22 -4.67 21.97 12.09
C ILE A 22 -5.72 20.91 11.70
N GLN A 23 -6.56 20.50 12.66
CA GLN A 23 -7.58 19.48 12.45
C GLN A 23 -8.65 19.93 11.47
N VAL A 24 -9.14 21.17 11.61
CA VAL A 24 -10.14 21.73 10.68
C VAL A 24 -9.60 21.80 9.26
N SER A 25 -8.32 22.16 9.09
CA SER A 25 -7.71 22.20 7.75
C SER A 25 -7.57 20.82 7.13
N ALA A 26 -7.18 19.81 7.91
CA ALA A 26 -7.02 18.42 7.44
C ALA A 26 -8.36 17.81 7.02
N VAL A 27 -9.39 17.89 7.88
CA VAL A 27 -10.73 17.37 7.59
C VAL A 27 -11.36 18.06 6.37
N THR A 28 -11.21 19.39 6.27
CA THR A 28 -11.73 20.13 5.11
C THR A 28 -11.05 19.69 3.81
N ALA A 29 -9.74 19.44 3.87
CA ALA A 29 -9.00 18.94 2.72
C ALA A 29 -9.41 17.53 2.32
N ASP A 30 -9.64 16.64 3.28
CA ASP A 30 -10.17 15.30 3.01
C ASP A 30 -11.52 15.35 2.29
N LEU A 31 -12.45 16.20 2.75
CA LEU A 31 -13.76 16.36 2.08
C LEU A 31 -13.62 16.83 0.63
N ILE A 32 -12.67 17.73 0.35
CA ILE A 32 -12.40 18.21 -1.01
C ILE A 32 -11.83 17.07 -1.86
N ILE A 33 -10.85 16.31 -1.34
CA ILE A 33 -10.25 15.18 -2.06
C ILE A 33 -11.27 14.07 -2.28
N ASP A 34 -12.06 13.70 -1.28
CA ASP A 34 -13.08 12.64 -1.39
C ASP A 34 -14.17 13.00 -2.42
N ALA A 35 -14.45 14.28 -2.64
CA ALA A 35 -15.37 14.71 -3.69
C ALA A 35 -14.74 14.68 -5.10
N PHE A 36 -13.45 14.94 -5.21
CA PHE A 36 -12.77 15.15 -6.51
C PHE A 36 -12.08 13.89 -7.05
N LEU A 37 -11.46 13.11 -6.17
CA LEU A 37 -10.60 11.98 -6.52
C LEU A 37 -11.38 10.80 -7.11
N PRO A 38 -12.57 10.41 -6.61
CA PRO A 38 -13.35 9.35 -7.24
C PRO A 38 -13.74 9.65 -8.69
N ALA A 39 -14.01 10.93 -9.01
CA ALA A 39 -14.33 11.35 -10.38
C ALA A 39 -13.14 11.21 -11.35
N LEU A 40 -11.91 11.18 -10.83
CA LEU A 40 -10.68 11.11 -11.63
C LEU A 40 -10.10 9.69 -11.69
N GLU A 41 -10.29 8.88 -10.64
CA GLU A 41 -9.49 7.67 -10.46
C GLU A 41 -10.25 6.35 -10.53
N GLN A 42 -11.59 6.34 -10.40
CA GLN A 42 -12.34 5.11 -10.13
C GLN A 42 -12.02 3.96 -11.12
N ALA A 43 -12.09 4.24 -12.43
CA ALA A 43 -11.89 3.22 -13.46
C ALA A 43 -10.41 2.79 -13.60
N ALA A 44 -9.47 3.73 -13.53
CA ALA A 44 -8.04 3.43 -13.62
C ALA A 44 -7.53 2.66 -12.40
N ARG A 45 -8.04 3.04 -11.22
CA ARG A 45 -7.79 2.38 -9.95
C ARG A 45 -8.35 0.96 -9.96
N GLU A 46 -9.61 0.76 -10.33
CA GLU A 46 -10.24 -0.57 -10.40
C GLU A 46 -9.54 -1.49 -11.41
N GLN A 47 -9.15 -0.97 -12.58
CA GLN A 47 -8.43 -1.75 -13.59
C GLN A 47 -7.01 -2.11 -13.16
N ALA A 48 -6.25 -1.18 -12.55
CA ALA A 48 -4.93 -1.50 -12.02
C ALA A 48 -5.02 -2.49 -10.86
N MET A 49 -6.06 -2.39 -10.03
CA MET A 49 -6.25 -3.24 -8.86
C MET A 49 -6.72 -4.66 -9.23
N MET A 50 -7.59 -4.85 -10.24
CA MET A 50 -7.98 -6.19 -10.74
C MET A 50 -6.79 -7.00 -11.26
N LYS A 51 -5.74 -6.30 -11.72
CA LYS A 51 -4.51 -6.91 -12.22
C LYS A 51 -3.57 -7.38 -11.12
N LEU A 52 -3.77 -6.92 -9.88
CA LEU A 52 -2.90 -7.15 -8.72
C LEU A 52 -3.53 -8.06 -7.66
N ALA A 53 -4.84 -7.97 -7.44
CA ALA A 53 -5.52 -8.77 -6.44
C ALA A 53 -5.52 -10.27 -6.79
N GLY A 54 -5.46 -11.12 -5.76
CA GLY A 54 -5.46 -12.56 -5.91
C GLY A 54 -4.59 -13.27 -4.87
N SER A 55 -4.55 -14.59 -5.00
CA SER A 55 -3.65 -15.43 -4.20
C SER A 55 -2.35 -15.65 -4.97
N TYR A 56 -1.22 -15.61 -4.26
CA TYR A 56 0.10 -15.89 -4.80
C TYR A 56 0.76 -16.96 -3.95
N ARG A 57 1.47 -17.90 -4.59
CA ARG A 57 2.11 -19.02 -3.89
C ARG A 57 3.48 -19.32 -4.47
N SER A 58 4.38 -19.79 -3.61
CA SER A 58 5.65 -20.35 -4.05
C SER A 58 5.42 -21.71 -4.71
N LEU A 59 6.31 -22.08 -5.62
CA LEU A 59 6.30 -23.40 -6.28
C LEU A 59 6.87 -24.48 -5.36
N ASP A 60 7.87 -24.13 -4.54
CA ASP A 60 8.71 -25.10 -3.83
C ASP A 60 8.59 -25.01 -2.29
N LEU A 61 8.06 -23.90 -1.78
CA LEU A 61 7.98 -23.61 -0.35
C LEU A 61 6.52 -23.48 0.10
N ASN A 62 6.29 -23.71 1.40
CA ASN A 62 5.01 -23.38 2.03
C ASN A 62 4.90 -21.87 2.27
N SER A 63 4.94 -21.09 1.19
CA SER A 63 4.83 -19.63 1.22
C SER A 63 3.68 -19.18 0.32
N SER A 64 2.86 -18.28 0.85
CA SER A 64 1.70 -17.74 0.14
C SER A 64 1.35 -16.35 0.65
N ILE A 65 0.84 -15.50 -0.24
CA ILE A 65 0.26 -14.21 0.14
C ILE A 65 -1.08 -14.03 -0.55
N GLU A 66 -2.07 -13.52 0.19
CA GLU A 66 -3.37 -13.16 -0.36
C GLU A 66 -3.52 -11.64 -0.35
N LEU A 67 -3.76 -11.11 -1.53
CA LEU A 67 -3.87 -9.68 -1.79
C LEU A 67 -5.30 -9.34 -2.19
N SER A 68 -5.85 -8.29 -1.59
CA SER A 68 -7.24 -7.91 -1.74
C SER A 68 -7.43 -6.41 -1.91
N ILE A 69 -8.58 -6.08 -2.46
CA ILE A 69 -9.04 -4.70 -2.62
C ILE A 69 -10.20 -4.53 -1.67
N ASP A 70 -10.10 -3.54 -0.80
CA ASP A 70 -11.15 -3.23 0.15
C ASP A 70 -11.83 -1.92 -0.26
N ALA A 71 -13.15 -1.98 -0.44
CA ALA A 71 -13.92 -0.81 -0.78
C ALA A 71 -13.73 0.30 0.27
N GLY A 72 -13.40 1.51 -0.21
CA GLY A 72 -13.17 2.66 0.67
C GLY A 72 -11.80 2.71 1.36
N LYS A 73 -10.89 1.76 1.08
CA LYS A 73 -9.50 1.81 1.56
C LYS A 73 -8.53 1.94 0.39
N PRO A 74 -7.61 2.92 0.41
CA PRO A 74 -6.59 3.03 -0.63
C PRO A 74 -5.52 1.94 -0.48
N GLY A 75 -4.82 1.64 -1.57
CA GLY A 75 -3.76 0.63 -1.61
C GLY A 75 -4.27 -0.81 -1.66
N LEU A 76 -3.34 -1.76 -1.80
CA LEU A 76 -3.62 -3.19 -1.86
C LEU A 76 -3.53 -3.78 -0.45
N GLY A 77 -4.62 -4.38 0.04
CA GLY A 77 -4.66 -5.00 1.36
C GLY A 77 -4.00 -6.37 1.37
N VAL A 78 -3.18 -6.65 2.38
CA VAL A 78 -2.62 -7.99 2.62
C VAL A 78 -3.53 -8.72 3.62
N LYS A 79 -4.21 -9.78 3.18
CA LYS A 79 -5.13 -10.58 4.01
C LYS A 79 -4.46 -11.72 4.75
N SER A 80 -3.50 -12.35 4.10
CA SER A 80 -2.71 -13.43 4.70
C SER A 80 -1.32 -13.40 4.10
N PHE A 81 -0.32 -13.67 4.92
CA PHE A 81 1.05 -13.81 4.45
C PHE A 81 1.76 -14.91 5.24
N ILE A 82 2.01 -16.02 4.55
CA ILE A 82 2.76 -17.17 5.06
C ILE A 82 4.11 -17.21 4.33
N SER A 83 5.19 -17.34 5.09
CA SER A 83 6.52 -17.64 4.54
C SER A 83 7.08 -18.89 5.20
N ASN A 84 7.31 -19.92 4.40
CA ASN A 84 7.83 -21.22 4.83
C ASN A 84 7.08 -21.83 6.04
N GLY A 85 5.75 -21.73 6.05
CA GLY A 85 4.87 -22.21 7.10
C GLY A 85 4.73 -21.30 8.31
N THR A 86 5.42 -20.15 8.34
CA THR A 86 5.28 -19.13 9.39
C THR A 86 4.30 -18.05 8.96
N ASP A 87 3.33 -17.72 9.81
CA ASP A 87 2.47 -16.56 9.64
C ASP A 87 3.27 -15.28 9.91
N ILE A 88 3.51 -14.52 8.85
CA ILE A 88 4.30 -13.29 8.89
C ILE A 88 3.52 -12.13 9.49
N ILE A 89 2.20 -12.08 9.32
CA ILE A 89 1.39 -11.02 9.92
C ILE A 89 1.50 -11.11 11.45
N GLY A 90 1.33 -12.31 12.01
CA GLY A 90 1.53 -12.56 13.44
C GLY A 90 2.95 -12.25 13.93
N VAL A 91 3.99 -12.59 13.16
CA VAL A 91 5.39 -12.28 13.51
C VAL A 91 5.64 -10.76 13.52
N LEU A 92 5.10 -10.03 12.54
CA LEU A 92 5.20 -8.58 12.50
C LEU A 92 4.54 -7.97 13.74
N THR A 93 3.28 -8.35 13.98
CA THR A 93 2.47 -7.87 15.11
C THR A 93 3.16 -8.07 16.46
N LEU A 94 3.63 -9.29 16.74
CA LEU A 94 4.15 -9.65 18.06
C LEU A 94 5.64 -9.37 18.27
N GLY A 95 6.42 -9.31 17.19
CA GLY A 95 7.89 -9.42 17.29
C GLY A 95 8.70 -8.29 16.65
N LEU A 96 8.21 -7.67 15.57
CA LEU A 96 9.04 -6.77 14.76
C LEU A 96 8.57 -5.32 14.72
N ILE A 97 7.26 -5.07 14.81
CA ILE A 97 6.70 -3.71 14.83
C ILE A 97 5.95 -3.38 16.12
N GLY A 98 5.50 -4.38 16.88
CA GLY A 98 4.85 -4.19 18.18
C GLY A 98 3.49 -3.48 18.12
N ILE A 99 2.77 -3.60 17.00
CA ILE A 99 1.44 -3.04 16.76
C ILE A 99 0.50 -4.21 16.50
N ASP A 100 -0.70 -4.21 17.10
CA ASP A 100 -1.73 -5.22 16.82
C ASP A 100 -2.29 -5.00 15.41
N LEU A 101 -1.69 -5.65 14.40
CA LEU A 101 -2.20 -5.61 13.04
C LEU A 101 -3.34 -6.62 12.91
N VAL A 102 -4.54 -6.12 12.69
CA VAL A 102 -5.68 -6.95 12.26
C VAL A 102 -5.61 -7.11 10.73
N ASP A 103 -6.26 -8.13 10.16
CA ASP A 103 -6.26 -8.60 8.74
C ASP A 103 -6.58 -7.55 7.63
N SER A 104 -6.41 -6.25 7.89
CA SER A 104 -6.68 -5.15 6.96
C SER A 104 -5.78 -3.93 7.14
N ASP A 105 -4.80 -3.98 8.06
CA ASP A 105 -3.98 -2.83 8.43
C ASP A 105 -2.66 -2.75 7.67
N ILE A 106 -2.29 -3.81 6.94
CA ILE A 106 -1.16 -3.81 6.02
C ILE A 106 -1.63 -3.41 4.62
N ARG A 107 -1.08 -2.30 4.12
CA ARG A 107 -1.44 -1.75 2.80
C ARG A 107 -0.21 -1.54 1.93
N LEU A 108 -0.22 -2.11 0.73
CA LEU A 108 0.85 -1.90 -0.25
C LEU A 108 0.53 -0.69 -1.13
N TYR A 109 1.51 0.21 -1.26
CA TYR A 109 1.45 1.40 -2.10
C TYR A 109 2.59 1.40 -3.12
N LEU A 110 2.29 1.82 -4.35
CA LEU A 110 3.28 1.92 -5.42
C LEU A 110 4.30 3.04 -5.08
N THR A 111 5.58 2.79 -5.32
CA THR A 111 6.64 3.79 -5.05
C THR A 111 6.97 4.69 -6.24
N GLY A 112 6.43 4.36 -7.42
CA GLY A 112 6.80 4.98 -8.69
C GLY A 112 8.10 4.43 -9.29
N LEU A 113 8.84 3.57 -8.57
CA LEU A 113 10.01 2.90 -9.09
C LEU A 113 9.60 1.70 -9.95
N ASN A 114 9.85 1.83 -11.26
CA ASN A 114 9.52 0.82 -12.26
C ASN A 114 10.78 0.49 -13.09
N ALA A 115 10.90 -0.77 -13.50
CA ALA A 115 11.97 -1.24 -14.36
C ALA A 115 11.42 -2.15 -15.45
N GLN A 116 11.82 -1.91 -16.71
CA GLN A 116 11.60 -2.88 -17.77
C GLN A 116 12.61 -4.01 -17.63
N VAL A 117 12.13 -5.25 -17.55
CA VAL A 117 12.99 -6.44 -17.51
C VAL A 117 13.35 -6.85 -18.95
N ASN A 118 12.35 -6.90 -19.81
CA ASN A 118 12.48 -7.14 -21.25
C ASN A 118 11.19 -6.69 -21.96
N SER A 119 11.10 -6.87 -23.28
CA SER A 119 9.91 -6.48 -24.05
C SER A 119 8.60 -7.17 -23.61
N ALA A 120 8.68 -8.23 -22.81
CA ALA A 120 7.55 -9.03 -22.36
C ALA A 120 7.23 -8.89 -20.86
N ALA A 121 8.07 -8.21 -20.07
CA ALA A 121 7.91 -8.15 -18.61
C ALA A 121 8.47 -6.86 -18.00
N SER A 122 7.71 -6.30 -17.06
CA SER A 122 8.13 -5.15 -16.25
C SER A 122 8.04 -5.46 -14.76
N LYS A 123 8.76 -4.67 -13.94
CA LYS A 123 8.72 -4.74 -12.49
C LYS A 123 8.33 -3.38 -11.90
N ALA A 124 7.57 -3.41 -10.82
CA ALA A 124 7.26 -2.22 -10.03
C ALA A 124 7.46 -2.49 -8.54
N SER A 125 8.00 -1.50 -7.85
CA SER A 125 8.22 -1.55 -6.40
C SER A 125 7.02 -1.00 -5.64
N TYR A 126 6.69 -1.68 -4.56
CA TYR A 126 5.64 -1.32 -3.62
C TYR A 126 6.21 -1.30 -2.21
N ARG A 127 5.64 -0.42 -1.37
CA ARG A 127 5.97 -0.29 0.04
C ARG A 127 4.74 -0.62 0.89
N ALA A 128 4.93 -1.50 1.88
CA ALA A 128 3.92 -1.78 2.87
C ALA A 128 3.88 -0.68 3.92
N VAL A 129 2.68 -0.19 4.19
CA VAL A 129 2.38 0.66 5.32
C VAL A 129 1.68 -0.22 6.35
N PHE A 130 2.23 -0.22 7.57
CA PHE A 130 1.66 -0.87 8.75
C PHE A 130 1.04 0.23 9.61
N GLY A 131 -0.24 0.19 9.89
CA GLY A 131 -0.83 1.21 10.76
C GLY A 131 -2.20 0.88 11.31
N GLU A 132 -2.44 1.29 12.56
CA GLU A 132 -3.79 1.51 13.06
C GLU A 132 -4.42 2.66 12.27
N LEU A 133 -5.62 2.44 11.73
CA LEU A 133 -6.49 3.53 11.31
C LEU A 133 -6.88 4.33 12.57
N THR A 134 -6.09 5.34 12.93
CA THR A 134 -6.37 6.17 14.11
C THR A 134 -7.62 7.02 13.89
N SER A 135 -8.25 7.43 14.99
CA SER A 135 -9.59 8.00 15.08
C SER A 135 -9.80 9.37 14.41
N MET A 136 -8.81 9.92 13.72
CA MET A 136 -8.90 11.21 13.03
C MET A 136 -9.13 11.03 11.54
N GLY A 137 -10.31 10.52 11.17
CA GLY A 137 -10.75 10.45 9.78
C GLY A 137 -9.95 9.47 8.92
N THR A 138 -10.62 8.82 7.97
CA THR A 138 -9.97 7.86 7.05
C THR A 138 -9.41 8.54 5.80
N GLY A 139 -9.55 9.86 5.68
CA GLY A 139 -9.14 10.62 4.50
C GLY A 139 -7.63 10.71 4.36
N ILE A 140 -7.16 10.78 3.11
CA ILE A 140 -5.73 10.67 2.77
C ILE A 140 -4.87 11.77 3.40
N VAL A 141 -5.41 12.96 3.62
CA VAL A 141 -4.70 14.11 4.20
C VAL A 141 -4.59 13.97 5.71
N SER A 142 -5.68 13.59 6.38
CA SER A 142 -5.62 13.33 7.83
C SER A 142 -4.69 12.16 8.16
N GLN A 143 -4.70 11.12 7.33
CA GLN A 143 -3.80 9.97 7.47
C GLN A 143 -2.33 10.35 7.20
N ALA A 144 -2.06 11.11 6.13
CA ALA A 144 -0.70 11.56 5.83
C ALA A 144 -0.10 12.47 6.93
N TRP A 145 -0.95 13.25 7.61
CA TRP A 145 -0.51 14.17 8.67
C TRP A 145 -0.32 13.50 10.03
N ASN A 146 -1.25 12.63 10.44
CA ASN A 146 -1.23 12.02 11.77
C ASN A 146 -0.37 10.76 11.84
N ASN A 147 -0.38 9.98 10.76
CA ASN A 147 0.33 8.73 10.65
C ASN A 147 1.37 8.88 9.54
N ALA A 148 2.41 9.68 9.76
CA ALA A 148 3.58 9.82 8.89
C ALA A 148 4.38 8.50 8.80
N THR A 149 3.68 7.43 8.44
CA THR A 149 4.08 6.03 8.32
C THR A 149 5.17 5.85 7.28
N TRP A 150 5.23 6.76 6.29
CA TRP A 150 6.34 6.85 5.36
C TRP A 150 7.68 7.18 6.04
N LEU A 151 7.70 7.77 7.25
CA LEU A 151 8.91 7.91 8.05
C LEU A 151 9.43 6.56 8.57
N ASN A 152 8.57 5.53 8.60
CA ASN A 152 8.91 4.20 9.08
C ASN A 152 9.27 3.24 7.94
N PHE A 153 9.37 3.71 6.70
CA PHE A 153 9.91 2.87 5.62
C PHE A 153 11.34 2.44 5.96
N ASP A 154 11.64 1.16 5.74
CA ASP A 154 12.92 0.56 6.11
C ASP A 154 13.28 0.66 7.62
N SER A 155 12.35 1.04 8.51
CA SER A 155 12.63 1.12 9.96
C SER A 155 12.84 -0.25 10.59
N THR A 156 12.21 -1.27 10.00
CA THR A 156 12.31 -2.66 10.40
C THR A 156 12.88 -3.44 9.24
N MET A 157 14.08 -3.98 9.44
CA MET A 157 14.81 -4.72 8.41
C MET A 157 14.92 -6.19 8.81
N TYR A 158 14.84 -7.06 7.82
CA TYR A 158 15.21 -8.46 7.94
C TYR A 158 16.15 -8.81 6.78
N ASN A 159 17.33 -9.36 7.11
CA ASN A 159 18.38 -9.65 6.13
C ASN A 159 18.78 -8.41 5.28
N GLU A 160 18.95 -7.25 5.92
CA GLU A 160 19.31 -5.96 5.30
C GLU A 160 18.27 -5.39 4.31
N ILE A 161 17.07 -5.96 4.28
CA ILE A 161 15.97 -5.52 3.43
C ILE A 161 14.80 -5.09 4.32
N GLY A 162 14.17 -3.96 4.00
CA GLY A 162 12.96 -3.51 4.69
C GLY A 162 11.85 -4.56 4.58
N VAL A 163 11.22 -4.88 5.71
CA VAL A 163 10.04 -5.78 5.73
C VAL A 163 8.86 -5.17 4.97
N ASP A 164 8.91 -3.88 4.66
CA ASP A 164 7.95 -3.18 3.84
C ASP A 164 8.21 -3.28 2.32
N GLU A 165 9.32 -3.88 1.85
CA GLU A 165 9.64 -3.89 0.42
C GLU A 165 9.01 -5.08 -0.33
N PHE A 166 8.17 -4.75 -1.31
CA PHE A 166 7.54 -5.70 -2.23
C PHE A 166 7.86 -5.33 -3.67
N VAL A 167 8.09 -6.33 -4.52
CA VAL A 167 8.31 -6.14 -5.97
C VAL A 167 7.34 -7.01 -6.74
N PHE A 168 6.53 -6.39 -7.59
CA PHE A 168 5.65 -7.10 -8.51
C PHE A 168 6.30 -7.23 -9.88
N THR A 169 6.08 -8.37 -10.53
CA THR A 169 6.38 -8.57 -11.94
C THR A 169 5.07 -8.60 -12.72
N PHE A 170 5.04 -7.92 -13.87
CA PHE A 170 3.89 -7.82 -14.75
C PHE A 170 4.19 -8.38 -16.13
N ASP A 171 3.17 -8.96 -16.76
CA ASP A 171 3.20 -9.32 -18.18
C ASP A 171 2.99 -8.09 -19.10
N VAL A 172 2.96 -8.33 -20.42
CA VAL A 172 2.72 -7.31 -21.45
C VAL A 172 1.36 -6.62 -21.33
N ASP A 173 0.37 -7.30 -20.77
CA ASP A 173 -0.98 -6.80 -20.58
C ASP A 173 -1.11 -6.04 -19.25
N GLY A 174 -0.03 -6.00 -18.45
CA GLY A 174 0.04 -5.36 -17.16
C GLY A 174 -0.57 -6.17 -16.02
N ASN A 175 -0.86 -7.46 -16.23
CA ASN A 175 -1.31 -8.35 -15.16
C ASN A 175 -0.12 -8.75 -14.28
N ALA A 176 -0.30 -8.71 -12.97
CA ALA A 176 0.72 -9.24 -12.07
C ALA A 176 0.85 -10.76 -12.27
N THR A 177 2.06 -11.20 -12.54
CA THR A 177 2.41 -12.62 -12.71
C THR A 177 3.06 -13.17 -11.44
N SER A 178 3.78 -12.32 -10.70
CA SER A 178 4.38 -12.67 -9.44
C SER A 178 4.57 -11.47 -8.51
N VAL A 179 4.76 -11.76 -7.24
CA VAL A 179 5.15 -10.81 -6.20
C VAL A 179 6.28 -11.41 -5.37
N SER A 180 7.29 -10.59 -5.09
CA SER A 180 8.39 -10.91 -4.20
C SER A 180 8.35 -10.01 -2.96
N PRO A 181 7.97 -10.56 -1.79
CA PRO A 181 8.27 -9.96 -0.50
C PRO A 181 9.78 -10.03 -0.28
N ARG A 182 10.50 -8.91 -0.47
CA ARG A 182 11.95 -8.94 -0.68
C ARG A 182 12.71 -9.43 0.54
N ALA A 183 12.29 -9.05 1.75
CA ALA A 183 12.98 -9.47 2.97
C ALA A 183 12.89 -10.99 3.21
N TRP A 184 11.87 -11.66 2.66
CA TRP A 184 11.63 -13.09 2.84
C TRP A 184 12.29 -13.93 1.76
N GLY A 185 12.89 -13.31 0.74
CA GLY A 185 13.66 -13.99 -0.29
C GLY A 185 12.87 -15.01 -1.11
N THR A 186 11.54 -14.83 -1.22
CA THR A 186 10.68 -15.73 -1.99
C THR A 186 10.02 -15.01 -3.15
N GLU A 187 9.84 -15.72 -4.25
CA GLU A 187 8.99 -15.31 -5.37
C GLU A 187 7.69 -16.10 -5.28
N LEU A 188 6.56 -15.39 -5.28
CA LEU A 188 5.22 -15.96 -5.18
C LEU A 188 4.47 -15.69 -6.49
N TYR A 189 4.02 -16.75 -7.15
CA TYR A 189 3.37 -16.67 -8.45
C TYR A 189 1.87 -16.59 -8.29
N ARG A 190 1.23 -15.75 -9.12
CA ARG A 190 -0.22 -15.58 -9.09
C ARG A 190 -0.92 -16.90 -9.38
N GLN A 191 -1.89 -17.23 -8.55
CA GLN A 191 -2.80 -18.35 -8.75
C GLN A 191 -4.00 -17.83 -9.55
N GLY A 192 -4.43 -18.61 -10.55
CA GLY A 192 -5.36 -18.21 -11.62
C GLY A 192 -6.65 -17.54 -11.16
#